data_AF-B7PA84-F1
#
_entry.id   AF-B7PA84-F1
#
_cell.length_a   1.000
_cell.length_b   1.000
_cell.length_c   1.000
_cell.angle_alpha   90.00
_cell.angle_beta   90.00
_cell.angle_gamma   90.00
#
_symmetry.space_group_name_H-M   'P 1'
#
loop_
_entity.id
_entity.type
_entity.pdbx_description
1 polymer ?
#
loop_
_entity_poly.entity_id
_entity_poly.type
_entity_poly.pdbx_seq_one_letter_code
_entity_poly.pdbx_strand_id
1 'polypeptide(L)'
;MSSFLQNTLTIACFQYKKLFQSTFDQVAIMSVRVLGLDKRPAKVELDGFYQLSRRQYRWHHSNKVMDLKNILIPLRKNTTVRWSMS
;
A
#
# COMPACT_ATOMS: atom_id res chain seq x y z
N MET A 1 28.28 -0.76 0.52
CA MET A 1 26.95 -0.13 0.36
C MET A 1 25.96 -1.22 -0.01
N SER A 2 25.08 -1.62 0.90
CA SER A 2 24.00 -2.57 0.60
C SER A 2 22.93 -1.83 -0.20
N SER A 3 22.63 -2.30 -1.42
CA SER A 3 21.49 -1.83 -2.20
C SER A 3 20.21 -2.32 -1.52
N PHE A 4 19.41 -1.41 -0.99
CA PHE A 4 18.07 -1.75 -0.51
C PHE A 4 17.21 -2.11 -1.72
N LEU A 5 16.76 -3.36 -1.82
CA LEU A 5 15.75 -3.76 -2.80
C LEU A 5 14.43 -3.08 -2.44
N GLN A 6 14.02 -2.11 -3.25
CA GLN A 6 12.78 -1.37 -3.09
C GLN A 6 11.71 -1.95 -4.02
N ASN A 7 10.66 -2.50 -3.42
CA ASN A 7 9.52 -3.05 -4.14
C ASN A 7 8.40 -2.00 -4.17
N THR A 8 7.62 -1.99 -5.24
CA THR A 8 6.53 -1.02 -5.42
C THR A 8 5.27 -1.70 -5.96
N LEU A 9 4.14 -1.48 -5.29
CA LEU A 9 2.80 -1.68 -5.82
C LEU A 9 2.23 -0.33 -6.24
N THR A 10 1.82 -0.22 -7.51
CA THR A 10 1.20 0.99 -8.05
C THR A 10 -0.31 0.77 -8.17
N ILE A 11 -1.08 1.62 -7.49
CA ILE A 11 -2.53 1.70 -7.64
C ILE A 11 -2.79 2.92 -8.52
N ALA A 12 -3.17 2.67 -9.78
CA ALA A 12 -3.37 3.69 -10.79
C ALA A 12 -4.87 3.96 -11.04
N CYS A 13 -5.24 5.23 -11.08
CA CYS A 13 -6.54 5.69 -11.54
C CYS A 13 -6.43 6.09 -13.02
N PHE A 14 -6.94 5.24 -13.92
CA PHE A 14 -6.88 5.51 -15.36
C PHE A 14 -8.01 6.45 -15.82
N GLN A 15 -9.20 6.30 -15.25
CA GLN A 15 -10.35 7.11 -15.58
C GLN A 15 -11.14 7.42 -14.32
N TYR A 16 -11.25 8.70 -14.01
CA TYR A 16 -12.17 9.22 -13.00
C TYR A 16 -13.07 10.23 -13.69
N LYS A 17 -14.38 9.99 -13.65
CA LYS A 17 -15.37 10.93 -14.16
C LYS A 17 -16.43 11.11 -13.09
N LYS A 18 -16.58 12.35 -12.60
CA LYS A 18 -17.62 12.77 -11.67
C LYS A 18 -18.99 12.84 -12.39
N LEU A 19 -19.35 11.80 -13.14
CA LEU A 19 -20.57 11.72 -13.94
C LEU A 19 -21.81 11.49 -13.09
N PHE A 20 -21.63 10.86 -11.94
CA PHE A 20 -22.69 10.62 -10.99
C PHE A 20 -22.50 11.56 -9.80
N GLN A 21 -23.59 12.14 -9.28
CA GLN A 21 -23.65 12.62 -7.88
C GLN A 21 -23.60 11.39 -6.95
N SER A 22 -22.53 10.61 -7.06
CA SER A 22 -22.30 9.39 -6.30
C SER A 22 -21.28 9.68 -5.21
N THR A 23 -21.40 8.99 -4.09
CA THR A 23 -20.37 8.95 -3.04
C THR A 23 -19.11 8.18 -3.48
N PHE A 24 -18.95 7.90 -4.78
CA PHE A 24 -17.74 7.29 -5.34
C PHE A 24 -16.46 8.03 -4.95
N ASP A 25 -16.55 9.35 -4.75
CA ASP A 25 -15.46 10.20 -4.24
C ASP A 25 -15.00 9.81 -2.81
N GLN A 26 -15.84 9.08 -2.09
CA GLN A 26 -15.59 8.53 -0.75
C GLN A 26 -15.08 7.09 -0.78
N VAL A 27 -15.03 6.46 -1.96
CA VAL A 27 -14.50 5.09 -2.09
C VAL A 27 -12.98 5.14 -1.94
N ALA A 28 -12.50 4.36 -1.00
CA ALA A 28 -11.09 4.22 -0.72
C ALA A 28 -10.73 2.75 -0.46
N ILE A 29 -9.50 2.39 -0.80
CA ILE A 29 -8.92 1.12 -0.36
C ILE A 29 -8.47 1.30 1.08
N MET A 30 -9.08 0.51 1.98
CA MET A 30 -8.76 0.53 3.41
C MET A 30 -7.82 -0.59 3.86
N SER A 31 -7.62 -1.59 3.00
CA SER A 31 -6.77 -2.74 3.27
C SER A 31 -6.11 -3.26 2.00
N VAL A 32 -4.84 -3.62 2.10
CA VAL A 32 -4.07 -4.30 1.05
C VAL A 32 -3.38 -5.50 1.68
N ARG A 33 -3.41 -6.66 1.01
CA ARG A 33 -2.68 -7.86 1.41
C ARG A 33 -1.71 -8.24 0.31
N VAL A 34 -0.45 -8.43 0.66
CA VAL A 34 0.61 -8.89 -0.25
C VAL A 34 1.08 -10.27 0.21
N LEU A 35 1.00 -11.24 -0.69
CA LEU A 35 1.36 -12.63 -0.45
C LEU A 35 2.74 -12.95 -1.03
N GLY A 36 3.39 -14.01 -0.52
CA GLY A 36 4.60 -14.56 -1.13
C GLY A 36 5.84 -13.70 -0.98
N LEU A 37 5.98 -12.96 0.11
CA LEU A 37 7.17 -12.14 0.38
C LEU A 37 8.27 -12.97 1.05
N ASP A 38 9.49 -13.01 0.51
CA ASP A 38 10.55 -13.85 1.06
C ASP A 38 10.94 -13.51 2.51
N LYS A 39 10.90 -12.20 2.83
CA LYS A 39 11.32 -11.63 4.11
C LYS A 39 10.37 -10.54 4.58
N ARG A 40 10.45 -10.24 5.88
CA ARG A 40 9.72 -9.15 6.51
C ARG A 40 10.24 -7.80 5.97
N PRO A 41 9.36 -6.93 5.43
CA PRO A 41 9.76 -5.58 5.07
C PRO A 41 10.22 -4.75 6.27
N ALA A 42 11.36 -4.06 6.11
CA ALA A 42 11.93 -3.18 7.12
C ALA A 42 11.19 -1.85 7.20
N LYS A 43 10.78 -1.32 6.04
CA LYS A 43 9.98 -0.10 5.91
C LYS A 43 8.87 -0.33 4.90
N VAL A 44 7.70 0.25 5.18
CA VAL A 44 6.57 0.32 4.25
C VAL A 44 6.07 1.76 4.23
N GLU A 45 5.84 2.33 3.06
CA GLU A 45 5.41 3.72 2.89
C GLU A 45 4.38 3.87 1.78
N LEU A 46 3.50 4.86 1.93
CA LEU A 46 2.60 5.34 0.88
C LEU A 46 3.19 6.59 0.23
N ASP A 47 3.13 6.65 -1.10
CA ASP A 47 3.53 7.80 -1.92
C ASP A 47 4.97 8.29 -1.71
N GLY A 48 5.83 7.45 -1.13
CA GLY A 48 7.24 7.77 -0.87
C GLY A 48 7.52 8.65 0.34
N PHE A 49 6.49 9.11 1.07
CA PHE A 49 6.66 10.01 2.22
C PHE A 49 5.89 9.56 3.47
N TYR A 50 4.78 8.84 3.34
CA TYR A 50 3.98 8.43 4.49
C TYR A 50 4.36 7.02 4.95
N GLN A 51 5.26 6.93 5.93
CA GLN A 51 5.64 5.65 6.51
C GLN A 51 4.51 5.04 7.35
N LEU A 52 4.17 3.78 7.09
CA LEU A 52 3.12 3.09 7.81
C LEU A 52 3.56 2.71 9.23
N SER A 53 2.67 2.96 10.20
CA SER A 53 2.88 2.57 11.58
C SER A 53 2.65 1.07 11.81
N ARG A 54 3.06 0.56 12.98
CA ARG A 54 2.81 -0.84 13.40
C ARG A 54 1.32 -1.20 13.51
N ARG A 55 0.43 -0.21 13.62
CA ARG A 55 -1.03 -0.44 13.61
C ARG A 55 -1.57 -0.63 12.20
N GLN A 56 -0.89 -0.08 11.21
CA GLN A 56 -1.28 -0.13 9.81
C GLN A 56 -0.56 -1.23 9.04
N TYR A 57 0.60 -1.67 9.50
CA TYR A 57 1.40 -2.73 8.89
C TYR A 57 1.51 -3.92 9.84
N ARG A 58 1.12 -5.10 9.38
CA ARG A 58 1.31 -6.38 10.06
C ARG A 58 2.04 -7.36 9.15
N TRP A 59 3.02 -8.04 9.73
CA TRP A 59 3.76 -9.09 9.06
C TRP A 59 3.41 -10.45 9.67
N HIS A 60 3.04 -11.39 8.81
CA HIS A 60 2.70 -12.75 9.18
C HIS A 60 3.85 -13.69 8.77
N HIS A 61 4.65 -14.10 9.75
CA HIS A 61 5.87 -14.88 9.52
C HIS A 61 5.61 -16.26 8.88
N SER A 62 4.53 -16.93 9.28
CA SER A 62 4.24 -18.33 8.89
C SER A 62 3.91 -18.49 7.41
N ASN A 63 3.15 -17.55 6.85
CA ASN A 63 2.65 -17.60 5.48
C ASN A 63 3.27 -16.53 4.57
N LYS A 64 4.26 -15.79 5.07
CA LYS A 64 5.00 -14.80 4.28
C LYS A 64 4.10 -13.69 3.72
N VAL A 65 3.18 -13.21 4.56
CA VAL A 65 2.15 -12.23 4.17
C VAL A 65 2.36 -10.88 4.87
N MET A 66 2.24 -9.81 4.09
CA MET A 66 2.14 -8.45 4.59
C MET A 66 0.69 -7.96 4.49
N ASP A 67 0.11 -7.59 5.63
CA ASP A 67 -1.19 -6.94 5.73
C ASP A 67 -1.03 -5.45 6.00
N LEU A 68 -1.63 -4.64 5.15
CA LEU A 68 -1.81 -3.21 5.35
C LEU A 68 -3.26 -2.96 5.71
N LYS A 69 -3.54 -2.40 6.89
CA LYS A 69 -4.90 -2.14 7.41
C LYS A 69 -5.00 -0.70 7.90
N ASN A 70 -6.21 -0.18 8.04
CA ASN A 70 -6.43 1.20 8.50
C ASN A 70 -5.62 2.23 7.67
N ILE A 71 -5.48 1.94 6.37
CA ILE A 71 -4.96 2.87 5.38
C ILE A 71 -6.13 3.55 4.68
N LEU A 72 -5.88 4.66 3.99
CA LEU A 72 -6.91 5.32 3.20
C LEU A 72 -6.28 5.74 1.88
N ILE A 73 -6.52 4.95 0.85
CA ILE A 73 -6.06 5.21 -0.51
C ILE A 73 -7.27 5.60 -1.35
N PRO A 74 -7.47 6.91 -1.63
CA PRO A 74 -8.57 7.36 -2.46
C PRO A 74 -8.40 6.85 -3.90
N LEU A 75 -9.47 6.33 -4.50
CA LEU A 75 -9.41 5.82 -5.88
C LEU A 75 -9.29 6.91 -6.95
N ARG A 76 -9.45 8.18 -6.58
CA ARG A 76 -9.35 9.35 -7.48
C ARG A 76 -7.93 9.79 -7.82
N LYS A 77 -6.92 9.18 -7.18
CA LYS A 77 -5.51 9.52 -7.41
C LYS A 77 -4.67 8.27 -7.56
N ASN A 78 -3.54 8.41 -8.22
CA ASN A 78 -2.52 7.38 -8.19
C ASN A 78 -1.92 7.31 -6.79
N THR A 79 -1.65 6.12 -6.31
CA THR A 79 -0.96 5.90 -5.04
C THR A 79 0.06 4.79 -5.21
N THR A 80 1.23 4.98 -4.62
CA THR A 80 2.26 3.93 -4.58
C THR A 80 2.38 3.40 -3.16
N VAL A 81 2.43 2.07 -3.03
CA VAL A 81 2.81 1.39 -1.80
C VAL A 81 4.22 0.87 -2.03
N ARG A 82 5.19 1.35 -1.26
CA ARG A 82 6.59 0.95 -1.40
C ARG A 82 7.04 0.21 -0.14
N TRP A 83 7.86 -0.82 -0.32
CA TRP A 83 8.49 -1.48 0.81
C TRP A 83 9.92 -1.90 0.50
N SER A 84 10.81 -1.72 1.49
CA SER A 84 12.21 -2.09 1.38
C SER A 84 12.52 -3.33 2.20
N MET A 85 13.34 -4.20 1.62
CA MET A 85 13.94 -5.33 2.32
C MET A 85 15.27 -4.89 2.95
N SER A 86 15.52 -5.30 4.19
CA SER A 86 16.84 -5.20 4.85
C SER A 86 17.78 -6.31 4.41
#